data_AF-A0A3Q7GLF6-F1
#
_entry.id   AF-A0A3Q7GLF6-F1
#
_cell.length_a   1.000
_cell.length_b   1.000
_cell.length_c   1.000
_cell.angle_alpha   90.00
_cell.angle_beta   90.00
_cell.angle_gamma   90.00
#
_symmetry.space_group_name_H-M   'P 1'
#
loop_
_entity.id
_entity.type
_entity.pdbx_description
1 polymer ?
#
loop_
_entity_poly.entity_id
_entity_poly.type
_entity_poly.pdbx_seq_one_letter_code
_entity_poly.pdbx_strand_id
1 'polypeptide(L)'
;MRMTIVEFSILLSSTQTKLAIKSTMRMLELVKVGGIVVYDNTLWFGTVAMLEECVKETMKPNRHYIIEFNKFLASDTRVQISQVPIGDGITICWLL
;
A
#
# COMPACT_ATOMS: atom_id res chain seq x y z
N MET A 1 9.27 -9.83 9.31
CA MET A 1 8.83 -9.70 7.91
C MET A 1 10.00 -10.10 7.02
N ARG A 2 9.93 -11.26 6.37
CA ARG A 2 10.97 -11.70 5.42
C ARG A 2 10.68 -11.06 4.07
N MET A 3 11.58 -10.20 3.61
CA MET A 3 11.51 -9.57 2.29
C MET A 3 12.28 -10.48 1.34
N THR A 4 11.58 -11.29 0.56
CA THR A 4 12.21 -12.13 -0.48
C THR A 4 12.39 -11.27 -1.73
N ILE A 5 13.63 -10.92 -2.04
CA ILE A 5 13.98 -10.14 -3.22
C ILE A 5 14.29 -11.13 -4.35
N VAL A 6 13.39 -11.23 -5.34
CA VAL A 6 13.63 -11.98 -6.59
C VAL A 6 13.62 -10.95 -7.72
N GLU A 7 14.74 -10.83 -8.44
CA GLU A 7 14.96 -10.07 -9.69
C GLU A 7 13.85 -9.05 -10.09
N PHE A 8 13.90 -7.84 -9.50
CA PHE A 8 13.34 -6.55 -9.95
C PHE A 8 12.07 -6.47 -10.82
N SER A 9 11.11 -7.37 -10.66
CA SER A 9 9.83 -7.30 -11.37
C SER A 9 8.66 -7.03 -10.44
N ILE A 10 8.69 -7.57 -9.22
CA ILE A 10 7.61 -7.50 -8.24
C ILE A 10 8.19 -7.33 -6.82
N LEU A 11 7.84 -6.25 -6.12
CA LEU A 11 8.12 -6.07 -4.69
C LEU A 11 6.84 -6.22 -3.86
N LEU A 12 6.89 -6.98 -2.76
CA LEU A 12 5.79 -7.09 -1.79
C LEU A 12 6.11 -6.28 -0.53
N SER A 13 5.22 -5.38 -0.14
CA SER A 13 5.40 -4.54 1.06
C SER A 13 4.11 -4.40 1.87
N SER A 14 4.23 -4.48 3.19
CA SER A 14 3.11 -4.27 4.10
C SER A 14 2.91 -2.81 4.45
N THR A 15 1.65 -2.39 4.44
CA THR A 15 1.22 -0.99 4.52
C THR A 15 0.96 -0.52 5.96
N GLN A 16 1.04 -1.43 6.93
CA GLN A 16 0.51 -1.27 8.29
C GLN A 16 1.41 -0.45 9.24
N THR A 17 2.31 0.38 8.71
CA THR A 17 3.24 1.15 9.54
C THR A 17 3.26 2.61 9.13
N LYS A 18 3.53 3.50 10.09
CA LYS A 18 3.78 4.93 9.86
C LYS A 18 4.91 5.20 8.85
N LEU A 19 5.76 4.20 8.61
CA LEU A 19 6.89 4.29 7.67
C LEU A 19 6.53 3.86 6.25
N ALA A 20 5.30 3.39 5.97
CA ALA A 20 4.91 2.84 4.68
C ALA A 20 5.15 3.82 3.51
N ILE A 21 4.79 5.10 3.68
CA ILE A 21 5.02 6.14 2.68
C ILE A 21 6.53 6.31 2.42
N LYS A 22 7.34 6.47 3.48
CA LYS A 22 8.79 6.63 3.36
C LYS A 22 9.47 5.44 2.69
N SER A 23 9.07 4.22 3.07
CA SER A 23 9.56 3.00 2.45
C SER A 23 9.16 2.92 0.98
N THR A 24 7.94 3.33 0.63
CA THR A 24 7.45 3.38 -0.74
C THR A 24 8.25 4.32 -1.62
N MET A 25 8.54 5.54 -1.13
CA MET A 25 9.39 6.48 -1.86
C MET A 25 10.73 5.85 -2.23
N ARG A 26 11.38 5.15 -1.28
CA ARG A 26 12.65 4.47 -1.51
C ARG A 26 12.51 3.24 -2.42
N MET A 27 11.41 2.49 -2.34
CA MET A 27 11.18 1.34 -3.21
C MET A 27 11.00 1.77 -4.66
N LEU A 28 10.26 2.85 -4.92
CA LEU A 28 10.06 3.37 -6.28
C LEU A 28 11.36 3.89 -6.91
N GLU A 29 12.36 4.30 -6.12
CA GLU A 29 13.70 4.63 -6.63
C GLU A 29 14.53 3.40 -7.03
N LEU A 30 14.22 2.24 -6.44
CA LEU A 30 14.96 0.99 -6.69
C LEU A 30 14.36 0.22 -7.87
N VAL A 31 13.05 0.35 -8.09
CA VAL A 31 12.34 -0.34 -9.18
C VAL A 31 12.65 0.33 -10.51
N LYS A 32 12.88 -0.47 -11.55
CA LYS A 32 13.08 0.04 -12.92
C LYS A 32 11.74 0.44 -13.51
N VAL A 33 11.73 1.41 -14.43
CA VAL A 33 10.57 1.74 -15.28
C VAL A 33 9.98 0.45 -15.87
N GLY A 34 8.66 0.31 -15.81
CA GLY A 34 7.92 -0.89 -16.19
C GLY A 34 7.83 -1.96 -15.10
N GLY A 35 8.53 -1.81 -13.97
CA GLY A 35 8.47 -2.72 -12.82
C GLY A 35 7.20 -2.52 -11.99
N ILE A 36 6.87 -3.54 -11.17
CA ILE A 36 5.64 -3.57 -10.38
C ILE A 36 5.98 -3.60 -8.89
N VAL A 37 5.23 -2.83 -8.11
CA VAL A 37 5.19 -2.94 -6.65
C VAL A 37 3.78 -3.31 -6.23
N VAL A 38 3.66 -4.27 -5.32
CA VAL A 38 2.39 -4.78 -4.83
C VAL A 38 2.33 -4.59 -3.31
N TYR A 39 1.26 -3.95 -2.86
CA TYR A 39 0.99 -3.66 -1.46
C TYR A 39 -0.18 -4.49 -0.97
N ASP A 40 -0.03 -5.18 0.16
CA ASP A 40 -1.10 -5.93 0.81
C ASP A 40 -1.79 -5.13 1.92
N ASN A 41 -2.98 -5.62 2.32
CA ASN A 41 -3.83 -5.06 3.37
C ASN A 41 -4.32 -3.63 3.12
N THR A 42 -4.46 -3.22 1.86
CA THR A 42 -4.82 -1.82 1.52
C THR A 42 -6.29 -1.48 1.78
N LEU A 43 -7.14 -2.47 2.07
CA LEU A 43 -8.53 -2.26 2.50
C LEU A 43 -8.71 -2.38 4.01
N TRP A 44 -7.74 -2.94 4.74
CA TRP A 44 -7.71 -3.02 6.21
C TRP A 44 -9.02 -3.48 6.85
N PHE A 45 -9.41 -4.71 6.56
CA PHE A 45 -10.68 -5.36 6.90
C PHE A 45 -11.92 -4.58 6.43
N GLY A 46 -11.78 -3.79 5.36
CA GLY A 46 -12.81 -2.88 4.85
C GLY A 46 -13.01 -1.61 5.68
N THR A 47 -12.29 -1.44 6.79
CA THR A 47 -12.52 -0.34 7.73
C THR A 47 -12.20 1.04 7.15
N VAL A 48 -11.36 1.11 6.11
CA VAL A 48 -11.04 2.36 5.40
C VAL A 48 -12.27 3.02 4.75
N ALA A 49 -13.32 2.25 4.48
CA ALA A 49 -14.58 2.74 3.91
C ALA A 49 -15.70 2.91 4.96
N MET A 50 -15.43 2.62 6.24
CA MET A 50 -16.40 2.75 7.33
C MET A 50 -16.36 4.13 7.98
N LEU A 51 -17.50 4.56 8.54
CA LEU A 51 -17.59 5.72 9.44
C LEU A 51 -16.73 5.51 10.69
N GLU A 52 -16.20 6.60 11.25
CA GLU A 52 -15.26 6.56 12.38
C GLU A 52 -15.87 5.91 13.63
N GLU A 53 -17.14 6.16 13.92
CA GLU A 53 -17.86 5.57 15.05
C GLU A 53 -18.09 4.05 14.90
N CYS A 54 -18.04 3.51 13.68
CA CYS A 54 -18.25 2.10 13.40
C CYS A 54 -16.95 1.27 13.53
N VAL A 55 -15.79 1.91 13.72
CA VAL A 55 -14.49 1.25 13.78
C VAL A 55 -14.07 1.05 15.23
N LYS A 56 -13.64 -0.18 15.57
CA LYS A 56 -13.10 -0.50 16.90
C LYS A 56 -11.90 0.40 17.23
N GLU A 57 -11.84 0.91 18.46
CA GLU A 57 -10.78 1.83 18.90
C GLU A 57 -9.37 1.28 18.67
N THR A 58 -9.18 -0.03 18.86
CA THR A 58 -7.91 -0.72 18.63
C THR A 58 -7.45 -0.73 17.17
N MET A 59 -8.35 -0.50 16.21
CA MET A 59 -8.04 -0.51 14.78
C MET A 59 -7.82 0.89 14.19
N LYS A 60 -8.28 1.94 14.88
CA LYS A 60 -8.21 3.33 14.39
C LYS A 60 -6.79 3.82 14.09
N PRO A 61 -5.75 3.56 14.92
CA PRO A 61 -4.40 4.04 14.63
C PRO A 61 -3.85 3.50 13.32
N ASN A 62 -3.99 2.21 13.06
CA ASN A 62 -3.52 1.59 11.82
C ASN A 62 -4.38 2.01 10.63
N ARG A 63 -5.72 2.08 10.79
CA ARG A 63 -6.64 2.55 9.75
C ARG A 63 -6.24 3.93 9.23
N HIS A 64 -5.86 4.85 10.11
CA HIS A 64 -5.42 6.19 9.71
C HIS A 64 -4.22 6.12 8.76
N TYR A 65 -3.19 5.33 9.10
CA TYR A 65 -2.03 5.15 8.23
C TYR A 65 -2.39 4.53 6.88
N ILE A 66 -3.30 3.56 6.83
CA ILE A 66 -3.73 2.95 5.55
C ILE A 66 -4.48 3.97 4.67
N ILE A 67 -5.36 4.79 5.26
CA ILE A 67 -6.08 5.83 4.52
C ILE A 67 -5.10 6.86 3.94
N GLU A 68 -4.14 7.34 4.74
CA GLU A 68 -3.10 8.27 4.27
C GLU A 68 -2.24 7.64 3.18
N PHE A 69 -1.86 6.37 3.35
CA PHE A 69 -1.09 5.62 2.37
C PHE A 69 -1.81 5.48 1.02
N ASN A 70 -3.09 5.10 1.04
CA ASN A 70 -3.89 4.98 -0.18
C ASN A 70 -4.03 6.32 -0.91
N LYS A 71 -4.21 7.43 -0.17
CA LYS A 71 -4.23 8.78 -0.76
C LYS A 71 -2.90 9.15 -1.39
N PHE A 72 -1.79 8.85 -0.69
CA PHE A 72 -0.45 9.08 -1.20
C PHE A 72 -0.23 8.34 -2.53
N LEU A 73 -0.53 7.03 -2.59
CA LEU A 73 -0.41 6.25 -3.82
C LEU A 73 -1.30 6.79 -4.94
N ALA A 74 -2.56 7.16 -4.63
CA ALA A 74 -3.49 7.71 -5.61
C ALA A 74 -3.04 9.07 -6.18
N SER A 75 -2.21 9.81 -5.45
CA SER A 75 -1.65 11.10 -5.91
C SER A 75 -0.30 10.98 -6.62
N ASP A 76 0.36 9.82 -6.60
CA ASP A 76 1.71 9.66 -7.16
C ASP A 76 1.66 9.43 -8.67
N THR A 77 2.02 10.46 -9.44
CA THR A 77 1.99 10.43 -10.91
C THR A 77 3.07 9.57 -11.55
N ARG A 78 4.03 9.04 -10.78
CA ARG A 78 5.07 8.14 -11.30
C ARG A 78 4.55 6.73 -11.53
N VAL A 79 3.41 6.39 -10.94
CA VAL A 79 2.84 5.04 -10.99
C VAL A 79 1.43 5.06 -11.56
N GLN A 80 1.11 4.03 -12.35
CA GLN A 80 -0.27 3.66 -12.61
C GLN A 80 -0.74 2.67 -11.53
N ILE A 81 -1.88 2.95 -10.90
CA ILE A 81 -2.36 2.14 -9.79
C ILE A 81 -3.61 1.33 -10.14
N SER A 82 -3.72 0.14 -9.54
CA SER A 82 -4.94 -0.66 -9.51
C SER A 82 -5.12 -1.25 -8.12
N GLN A 83 -6.12 -0.77 -7.39
CA GLN A 83 -6.53 -1.36 -6.11
C GLN A 83 -7.62 -2.41 -6.35
N VAL A 84 -7.35 -3.65 -5.97
CA VAL A 84 -8.23 -4.80 -6.21
C VAL A 84 -8.71 -5.41 -4.87
N PRO A 85 -9.99 -5.78 -4.76
CA PRO A 85 -10.56 -6.34 -3.53
C PRO A 85 -10.30 -7.84 -3.42
N ILE A 86 -9.02 -8.24 -3.50
CA ILE A 86 -8.58 -9.62 -3.28
C ILE A 86 -8.00 -9.72 -1.87
N GLY A 87 -8.49 -10.67 -1.07
CA GLY A 87 -8.08 -10.81 0.33
C GLY A 87 -8.44 -9.57 1.14
N ASP A 88 -7.45 -8.98 1.81
CA ASP A 88 -7.62 -7.76 2.61
C ASP A 88 -7.32 -6.47 1.82
N GLY A 89 -7.42 -6.54 0.50
CA GLY A 89 -7.05 -5.46 -0.41
C GLY A 89 -5.61 -5.57 -0.87
N ILE A 90 -5.43 -5.51 -2.19
CA ILE A 90 -4.13 -5.45 -2.84
C ILE A 90 -4.09 -4.19 -3.69
N THR A 91 -3.04 -3.38 -3.56
CA THR A 91 -2.78 -2.28 -4.49
C THR A 91 -1.56 -2.61 -5.33
N ILE A 92 -1.75 -2.66 -6.64
CA ILE A 92 -0.71 -2.87 -7.63
C ILE A 92 -0.30 -1.50 -8.17
N CYS A 93 0.99 -1.19 -8.13
CA CYS A 93 1.60 0.02 -8.67
C CYS A 93 2.56 -0.37 -9.79
N TRP A 94 2.26 0.10 -11.00
CA TRP A 94 3.13 -0.07 -12.16
C TRP A 94 3.92 1.22 -12.38
N LEU A 95 5.25 1.15 -12.34
CA LEU A 95 6.11 2.32 -12.51
C LEU A 95 6.18 2.71 -13.99
N LEU A 96 5.85 3.97 -14.28
CA LEU A 96 5.82 4.55 -15.63
C LEU A 96 7.21 4.98 -16.12
#